data_AF-A0AAU1PZV5-F1
#
_entry.id   AF-A0AAU1PZV5-F1
#
_cell.length_a   1.000
_cell.length_b   1.000
_cell.length_c   1.000
_cell.angle_alpha   90.00
_cell.angle_beta   90.00
_cell.angle_gamma   90.00
#
_symmetry.space_group_name_H-M   'P 1'
#
loop_
_entity.id
_entity.type
_entity.pdbx_description
1 polymer ?
#
loop_
_entity_poly.entity_id
_entity_poly.type
_entity_poly.pdbx_seq_one_letter_code
_entity_poly.pdbx_strand_id
1 'polypeptide(L)'
;MPPRNAIPVIDTPEHHFGAIILILLTRAPDDATLRAAVRLADNAAIASWALRPDALVTLTVEQYRQLLDYAAAPQVLDLALYLGGDRQQIRTLMDHIAQQIDDVLACYPQPNAQN
;
A
#
# COMPACT_ATOMS: atom_id res chain seq x y z
N MET A 1 -27.50 -21.07 -4.59
CA MET A 1 -26.82 -19.80 -4.24
C MET A 1 -25.33 -20.04 -4.39
N PRO A 2 -24.60 -19.27 -5.21
CA PRO A 2 -23.14 -19.36 -5.24
C PRO A 2 -22.58 -18.86 -3.89
N PRO A 3 -21.43 -19.36 -3.43
CA PRO A 3 -20.79 -18.82 -2.24
C PRO A 3 -20.47 -17.34 -2.49
N ARG A 4 -20.92 -16.45 -1.58
CA ARG A 4 -20.41 -15.08 -1.56
C ARG A 4 -18.91 -15.21 -1.35
N ASN A 5 -18.12 -14.77 -2.32
CA ASN A 5 -16.67 -14.61 -2.16
C ASN A 5 -16.46 -13.78 -0.88
N ALA A 6 -16.08 -14.46 0.20
CA ALA A 6 -15.69 -13.79 1.43
C ALA A 6 -14.44 -12.99 1.08
N ILE A 7 -14.53 -11.67 1.18
CA ILE A 7 -13.37 -10.80 1.00
C ILE A 7 -12.35 -11.27 2.04
N PRO A 8 -11.16 -11.74 1.64
CA PRO A 8 -10.15 -12.16 2.59
C PRO A 8 -9.75 -10.92 3.39
N VAL A 9 -10.09 -10.89 4.68
CA VAL A 9 -9.56 -9.87 5.59
C VAL A 9 -8.12 -10.26 5.86
N ILE A 10 -7.19 -9.49 5.30
CA ILE A 10 -5.78 -9.61 5.66
C ILE A 10 -5.62 -8.83 6.97
N ASP A 11 -5.51 -9.55 8.09
CA ASP A 11 -5.19 -8.93 9.38
C ASP A 11 -3.82 -8.27 9.28
N THR A 12 -3.75 -6.95 9.45
CA THR A 12 -2.50 -6.20 9.49
C THR A 12 -1.72 -6.60 10.75
N PRO A 13 -0.53 -7.23 10.64
CA PRO A 13 0.19 -7.72 11.81
C PRO A 13 0.70 -6.60 12.73
N GLU A 14 0.85 -6.88 14.02
CA GLU A 14 1.35 -5.94 15.04
C GLU A 14 2.70 -5.26 14.66
N HIS A 15 3.58 -5.98 13.95
CA HIS A 15 4.87 -5.43 13.54
C HIS A 15 4.74 -4.28 12.52
N HIS A 16 3.65 -4.19 11.76
CA HIS A 16 3.37 -3.06 10.87
C HIS A 16 3.06 -1.80 11.66
N PHE A 17 2.22 -1.93 12.70
CA PHE A 17 1.95 -0.83 13.63
C PHE A 17 3.22 -0.39 14.34
N GLY A 18 4.07 -1.34 14.76
CA GLY A 18 5.39 -1.04 15.33
C GLY A 18 6.29 -0.27 14.36
N ALA A 19 6.34 -0.66 13.09
CA ALA A 19 7.13 0.03 12.05
C ALA A 19 6.61 1.44 11.78
N ILE A 20 5.29 1.63 11.69
CA ILE A 20 4.68 2.96 11.56
C ILE A 20 5.03 3.84 12.77
N ILE A 21 4.90 3.31 13.99
CA ILE A 21 5.28 4.06 15.21
C ILE A 21 6.76 4.47 15.15
N LEU A 22 7.65 3.56 14.74
CA LEU A 22 9.07 3.86 14.61
C LEU A 22 9.32 4.97 13.59
N ILE A 23 8.65 4.94 12.44
CA ILE A 23 8.73 6.00 11.42
C ILE A 23 8.25 7.32 11.99
N LEU A 24 7.09 7.34 12.68
CA LEU A 24 6.58 8.55 13.31
C LEU A 24 7.60 9.14 14.30
N LEU A 25 8.20 8.30 15.15
CA LEU A 25 9.18 8.74 16.15
C LEU A 25 10.50 9.23 15.54
N THR A 26 10.88 8.75 14.36
CA THR A 26 12.18 9.03 13.74
C THR A 26 12.13 10.08 12.64
N ARG A 27 10.97 10.28 12.00
CA ARG A 27 10.85 11.01 10.73
C ARG A 27 9.73 12.06 10.70
N ALA A 28 8.78 12.05 11.63
CA ALA A 28 7.68 13.03 11.62
C ALA A 28 8.03 14.23 12.53
N PRO A 29 8.45 15.39 11.96
CA PRO A 29 8.84 16.55 12.76
C PRO A 29 7.64 17.26 13.40
N ASP A 30 6.46 17.18 12.79
CA ASP A 30 5.23 17.83 13.23
C ASP A 30 3.95 17.22 12.60
N ASP A 31 2.80 17.56 13.17
CA ASP A 31 1.48 17.07 12.76
C ASP A 31 1.03 17.52 11.36
N ALA A 32 1.52 18.66 10.86
CA ALA A 32 1.16 19.14 9.53
C ALA A 32 1.92 18.35 8.45
N THR A 33 3.22 18.13 8.66
CA THR A 33 4.07 17.28 7.83
C THR A 33 3.54 15.85 7.79
N LEU A 34 3.14 15.29 8.94
CA LEU A 34 2.53 13.97 9.00
C LEU A 34 1.22 13.90 8.20
N ARG A 35 0.33 14.87 8.38
CA ARG A 35 -0.94 14.92 7.61
C ARG A 35 -0.69 15.06 6.11
N ALA A 36 0.33 15.81 5.70
CA ALA A 36 0.71 15.93 4.30
C ALA A 36 1.22 14.60 3.74
N ALA A 37 2.10 13.90 4.46
CA ALA A 37 2.62 12.59 4.08
C ALA A 37 1.50 11.53 3.97
N VAL A 38 0.60 11.44 4.95
CA VAL A 38 -0.55 10.52 4.90
C VAL A 38 -1.43 10.82 3.68
N ARG A 39 -1.70 12.09 3.40
CA ARG A 39 -2.47 12.48 2.20
C ARG A 39 -1.72 12.15 0.92
N LEU A 40 -0.40 12.32 0.89
CA LEU A 40 0.41 11.98 -0.28
C LEU A 40 0.36 10.47 -0.54
N ALA A 41 0.54 9.64 0.49
CA ALA A 41 0.43 8.19 0.44
C ALA A 41 -0.95 7.74 -0.07
N ASP A 42 -2.03 8.29 0.48
CA ASP A 42 -3.39 7.89 0.09
C ASP A 42 -3.71 8.29 -1.36
N ASN A 43 -3.29 9.48 -1.80
CA ASN A 43 -3.42 9.89 -3.19
C ASN A 43 -2.59 9.02 -4.15
N ALA A 44 -1.38 8.64 -3.76
CA ALA A 44 -0.52 7.76 -4.55
C ALA A 44 -1.08 6.34 -4.63
N ALA A 45 -1.66 5.82 -3.54
CA ALA A 45 -2.34 4.52 -3.51
C ALA A 45 -3.53 4.48 -4.48
N ILE A 46 -4.35 5.53 -4.48
CA ILE A 46 -5.48 5.68 -5.42
C ILE A 46 -4.98 5.77 -6.87
N ALA A 47 -3.94 6.57 -7.13
CA ALA A 47 -3.37 6.71 -8.46
C ALA A 47 -2.78 5.38 -8.97
N SER A 48 -2.07 4.66 -8.09
CA SER A 48 -1.49 3.35 -8.40
C SER A 48 -2.59 2.33 -8.72
N TRP A 49 -3.67 2.31 -7.93
CA TRP A 49 -4.83 1.48 -8.21
C TRP A 49 -5.48 1.80 -9.57
N ALA A 50 -5.57 3.08 -9.94
CA ALA A 50 -6.16 3.49 -11.21
C ALA A 50 -5.36 3.03 -12.43
N LEU A 51 -4.03 2.97 -12.32
CA LEU A 51 -3.10 2.54 -13.38
C LEU A 51 -2.68 1.07 -13.29
N ARG A 52 -3.19 0.33 -12.29
CA ARG A 52 -2.71 -0.99 -11.90
C ARG A 52 -2.51 -1.96 -13.09
N PRO A 53 -1.45 -2.79 -13.07
CA PRO A 53 -1.23 -3.81 -14.09
C PRO A 53 -2.37 -4.84 -14.15
N ASP A 54 -2.56 -5.46 -15.33
CA ASP A 54 -3.62 -6.44 -15.60
C ASP A 54 -3.61 -7.64 -14.62
N ALA A 55 -2.44 -8.00 -14.09
CA ALA A 55 -2.31 -9.04 -13.07
C ALA A 55 -3.13 -8.74 -11.80
N LEU A 56 -3.36 -7.46 -11.50
CA LEU A 56 -4.14 -6.99 -10.35
C LEU A 56 -5.63 -6.80 -10.68
N VAL A 57 -6.07 -7.07 -11.92
CA VAL A 57 -7.48 -6.87 -12.33
C VAL A 57 -8.45 -7.77 -11.55
N THR A 58 -7.94 -8.86 -10.97
CA THR A 58 -8.71 -9.81 -10.18
C THR A 58 -8.95 -9.34 -8.75
N LEU A 59 -8.17 -8.37 -8.26
CA LEU A 59 -8.37 -7.79 -6.94
C LEU A 59 -9.52 -6.79 -6.99
N THR A 60 -10.25 -6.69 -5.88
CA THR A 60 -11.09 -5.53 -5.58
C THR A 60 -10.24 -4.39 -5.01
N VAL A 61 -10.77 -3.17 -5.03
CA VAL A 61 -10.12 -2.00 -4.40
C VAL A 61 -9.76 -2.28 -2.94
N GLU A 62 -10.66 -2.95 -2.22
CA GLU A 62 -10.49 -3.28 -0.81
C GLU A 62 -9.35 -4.29 -0.60
N GLN A 63 -9.31 -5.36 -1.39
CA GLN A 63 -8.24 -6.34 -1.31
C GLN A 63 -6.88 -5.74 -1.68
N TYR A 64 -6.84 -4.81 -2.64
CA TYR A 64 -5.64 -4.07 -2.97
C TYR A 64 -5.19 -3.19 -1.80
N ARG A 65 -6.11 -2.48 -1.15
CA ARG A 65 -5.79 -1.67 0.03
C ARG A 65 -5.26 -2.52 1.18
N GLN A 66 -5.91 -3.64 1.47
CA GLN A 66 -5.44 -4.57 2.49
C GLN A 66 -4.06 -5.13 2.17
N LEU A 67 -3.79 -5.47 0.91
CA LEU A 67 -2.48 -5.91 0.47
C LEU A 67 -1.44 -4.80 0.62
N LEU A 68 -1.78 -3.57 0.27
CA LEU A 68 -0.91 -2.40 0.43
C LEU A 68 -0.58 -2.14 1.90
N ASP A 69 -1.60 -2.16 2.76
CA ASP A 69 -1.47 -1.96 4.20
C ASP A 69 -0.61 -3.06 4.84
N TYR A 70 -0.72 -4.29 4.33
CA TYR A 70 0.05 -5.43 4.78
C TYR A 70 1.48 -5.46 4.22
N ALA A 71 1.72 -5.00 3.01
CA ALA A 71 3.02 -5.22 2.36
C ALA A 71 3.95 -4.02 2.45
N ALA A 72 3.39 -2.80 2.42
CA ALA A 72 4.18 -1.61 2.15
C ALA A 72 3.76 -0.36 2.92
N ALA A 73 2.71 -0.39 3.77
CA ALA A 73 2.27 0.81 4.50
C ALA A 73 3.40 1.54 5.27
N PRO A 74 4.31 0.85 6.00
CA PRO A 74 5.44 1.52 6.64
C PRO A 74 6.37 2.20 5.62
N GLN A 75 6.77 1.49 4.56
CA GLN A 75 7.70 1.98 3.54
C GLN A 75 7.11 3.17 2.76
N VAL A 76 5.83 3.08 2.42
CA VAL A 76 5.08 4.16 1.75
C VAL A 76 5.00 5.39 2.64
N LEU A 77 4.74 5.22 3.94
CA LEU A 77 4.71 6.34 4.88
C LEU A 77 6.09 6.97 5.10
N ASP A 78 7.14 6.16 5.24
CA ASP A 78 8.52 6.65 5.39
C ASP A 78 8.95 7.46 4.16
N LEU A 79 8.65 6.94 2.96
CA LEU A 79 8.94 7.64 1.72
C LEU A 79 8.11 8.91 1.59
N ALA A 80 6.82 8.88 1.92
CA ALA A 80 5.97 10.08 1.89
C ALA A 80 6.47 11.20 2.82
N LEU A 81 6.99 10.83 4.00
CA LEU A 81 7.64 11.76 4.94
C LEU A 81 8.96 12.30 4.37
N TYR A 82 9.78 11.45 3.77
CA TYR A 82 11.03 11.87 3.12
C TYR A 82 10.78 12.86 1.96
N LEU A 83 9.73 12.62 1.17
CA LEU A 83 9.29 13.47 0.07
C LEU A 83 8.60 14.77 0.54
N GLY A 84 8.42 14.96 1.86
CA GLY A 84 7.86 16.16 2.46
C GLY A 84 6.36 16.38 2.16
N GLY A 85 5.64 15.34 1.72
CA GLY A 85 4.22 15.46 1.38
C GLY A 85 3.90 16.31 0.14
N ASP A 86 4.88 16.59 -0.72
CA ASP A 86 4.67 17.35 -1.95
C ASP A 86 3.92 16.53 -3.01
N ARG A 87 2.77 17.06 -3.45
CA ARG A 87 1.93 16.45 -4.48
C ARG A 87 2.64 16.28 -5.82
N GLN A 88 3.67 17.08 -6.11
CA GLN A 88 4.48 16.88 -7.33
C GLN A 88 5.19 15.52 -7.34
N GLN A 89 5.32 14.88 -6.17
CA GLN A 89 6.04 13.62 -5.99
C GLN A 89 5.08 12.40 -5.89
N ILE A 90 3.78 12.60 -6.15
CA ILE A 90 2.78 11.53 -6.22
C ILE A 90 3.21 10.43 -7.19
N ARG A 91 3.79 10.80 -8.33
CA ARG A 91 4.22 9.83 -9.35
C ARG A 91 5.31 8.89 -8.82
N THR A 92 6.31 9.43 -8.13
CA THR A 92 7.38 8.65 -7.51
C THR A 92 6.82 7.67 -6.48
N LEU A 93 5.90 8.13 -5.64
CA LEU A 93 5.30 7.30 -4.61
C LEU A 93 4.36 6.23 -5.21
N MET A 94 3.65 6.58 -6.27
CA MET A 94 2.81 5.66 -7.04
C MET A 94 3.64 4.54 -7.68
N ASP A 95 4.73 4.88 -8.37
CA ASP A 95 5.61 3.90 -9.01
C ASP A 95 6.23 2.96 -7.95
N HIS A 96 6.59 3.50 -6.78
CA HIS A 96 7.07 2.70 -5.66
C HIS A 96 6.00 1.73 -5.13
N ILE A 97 4.76 2.19 -4.94
CA ILE A 97 3.64 1.35 -4.52
C ILE A 97 3.43 0.21 -5.52
N ALA A 98 3.38 0.51 -6.82
CA ALA A 98 3.20 -0.50 -7.86
C ALA A 98 4.29 -1.59 -7.79
N GLN A 99 5.55 -1.18 -7.67
CA GLN A 99 6.67 -2.12 -7.55
C GLN A 99 6.56 -3.02 -6.31
N GLN A 100 6.21 -2.46 -5.15
CA GLN A 100 6.06 -3.24 -3.92
C GLN A 100 4.96 -4.29 -4.04
N ILE A 101 3.82 -3.94 -4.66
CA ILE A 101 2.73 -4.88 -4.88
C ILE A 101 3.15 -6.00 -5.85
N ASP A 102 3.84 -5.66 -6.94
CA ASP A 102 4.34 -6.64 -7.90
C ASP A 102 5.37 -7.60 -7.27
N ASP A 103 6.27 -7.10 -6.42
CA ASP A 103 7.27 -7.92 -5.71
C ASP A 103 6.60 -8.93 -4.76
N VAL A 104 5.55 -8.50 -4.06
CA VAL A 104 4.78 -9.37 -3.16
C VAL A 104 4.07 -10.45 -3.96
N LEU A 105 3.44 -10.09 -5.07
CA LEU A 105 2.76 -11.06 -5.92
C LEU A 105 3.73 -12.05 -6.58
N ALA A 106 4.94 -11.61 -6.93
CA ALA A 106 5.98 -12.50 -7.43
C ALA A 106 6.38 -13.57 -6.40
N CYS A 107 6.34 -13.22 -5.10
CA CYS A 107 6.60 -14.16 -4.00
C CYS A 107 5.43 -15.10 -3.70
N TYR A 108 4.21 -14.70 -4.05
CA TYR A 108 2.98 -15.48 -3.81
C TYR A 108 2.19 -15.66 -5.11
N PRO A 109 2.72 -16.44 -6.09
CA PRO A 109 1.98 -16.74 -7.31
C PRO A 109 0.66 -17.42 -6.94
N GLN A 110 -0.43 -17.06 -7.64
CA GLN A 110 -1.72 -17.70 -7.42
C GLN A 110 -1.55 -19.23 -7.48
N PRO A 111 -2.20 -20.00 -6.58
CA PRO A 111 -2.20 -21.44 -6.71
C PRO A 111 -2.66 -21.76 -8.11
N ASN A 112 -1.83 -22.47 -8.88
CA ASN A 112 -2.27 -23.01 -10.16
C ASN A 112 -3.63 -23.64 -9.91
N ALA A 113 -4.66 -23.18 -10.61
CA ALA A 113 -5.93 -23.87 -10.65
C ALA A 113 -5.63 -25.24 -11.27
N GLN A 114 -5.28 -26.21 -10.42
CA GLN A 114 -5.06 -27.57 -10.84
C GLN A 114 -6.44 -28.12 -11.22
N ASN A 115 -6.49 -28.54 -12.49
CA ASN A 115 -7.62 -29.15 -13.21
C ASN A 115 -8.49 -30.08 -12.39
#